data_AF-A0A183DFM9-F1
#
_entry.id   AF-A0A183DFM9-F1
#
_cell.length_a   1.000
_cell.length_b   1.000
_cell.length_c   1.000
_cell.angle_alpha   90.00
_cell.angle_beta   90.00
_cell.angle_gamma   90.00
#
_symmetry.space_group_name_H-M   'P 1'
#
loop_
_entity.id
_entity.type
_entity.pdbx_description
1 polymer ?
#
loop_
_entity_poly.entity_id
_entity_poly.type
_entity_poly.pdbx_seq_one_letter_code
_entity_poly.pdbx_strand_id
1 'polypeptide(L)'
;MAMMNGSECDRAVVNVYTTASTVEQCSRTELLAFVNSFIGTRFTHIEEMATGAAYCQLTDVLFPGRLPLKKVKFNSSKESDWISNWHILQMVWDRIGVRKVLLPHAF
;
A
#
# COMPACT_ATOMS: atom_id res chain seq x y z
N MET A 1 -13.27 18.03 16.62
CA MET A 1 -11.83 18.35 16.61
C MET A 1 -11.19 17.63 17.78
N ALA A 2 -10.91 16.33 17.62
CA ALA A 2 -10.23 15.56 18.65
C ALA A 2 -8.72 15.67 18.41
N MET A 3 -8.05 16.30 19.38
CA MET A 3 -6.60 16.38 19.48
C MET A 3 -6.06 14.98 19.74
N MET A 4 -5.35 14.38 18.78
CA MET A 4 -4.48 13.23 19.05
C MET A 4 -3.08 13.76 19.33
N ASN A 5 -2.72 13.89 20.60
CA ASN A 5 -1.36 14.17 21.04
C ASN A 5 -0.88 12.99 21.89
N GLY A 6 0.28 12.43 21.55
CA GLY A 6 1.07 11.61 22.46
C GLY A 6 0.98 10.10 22.28
N SER A 7 1.52 9.60 21.16
CA SER A 7 2.49 8.49 21.06
C SER A 7 2.43 7.96 19.62
N GLU A 8 3.32 8.44 18.75
CA GLU A 8 3.66 7.68 17.55
C GLU A 8 4.23 6.35 18.04
N CYS A 9 3.39 5.33 18.15
CA CYS A 9 3.86 3.96 18.28
C CYS A 9 4.79 3.74 17.09
N ASP A 10 6.09 3.64 17.36
CA ASP A 10 7.09 3.23 16.40
C ASP A 10 6.77 1.77 16.06
N ARG A 11 5.78 1.58 15.17
CA ARG A 11 5.32 0.27 14.74
C ARG A 11 6.50 -0.35 14.01
N ALA A 12 7.15 -1.28 14.69
CA ALA A 12 8.25 -2.04 14.12
C ALA A 12 7.73 -2.82 12.91
N VAL A 13 8.43 -2.72 11.78
CA VAL A 13 8.11 -3.51 10.60
C VAL A 13 8.48 -4.96 10.84
N VAL A 14 7.49 -5.84 10.78
CA VAL A 14 7.68 -7.30 10.76
C VAL A 14 7.65 -7.76 9.30
N ASN A 15 8.80 -8.21 8.81
CA ASN A 15 8.93 -8.69 7.43
C ASN A 15 8.40 -10.12 7.32
N VAL A 16 7.45 -10.34 6.41
CA VAL A 16 6.85 -11.65 6.13
C VAL A 16 7.31 -12.13 4.75
N TYR A 17 7.78 -13.37 4.68
CA TYR A 17 8.23 -14.02 3.45
C TYR A 17 7.24 -15.09 3.02
N THR A 18 6.92 -15.14 1.73
CA THR A 18 6.06 -16.18 1.18
C THR A 18 6.76 -17.53 1.28
N THR A 19 6.24 -18.43 2.10
CA THR A 19 6.68 -19.84 2.18
C THR A 19 5.52 -20.75 1.78
N ALA A 20 5.80 -22.00 1.37
CA ALA A 20 4.76 -22.96 0.99
C ALA A 20 3.72 -23.22 2.11
N SER A 21 4.08 -22.93 3.36
CA SER A 21 3.26 -23.14 4.56
C SER A 21 2.38 -21.95 4.95
N THR A 22 2.59 -20.76 4.35
CA THR A 22 1.86 -19.52 4.68
C THR A 22 0.87 -19.09 3.59
N VAL A 23 0.60 -19.95 2.61
CA VAL A 23 -0.32 -19.64 1.51
C VAL A 23 -1.74 -20.03 1.92
N GLU A 24 -2.36 -19.25 2.80
CA GLU A 24 -3.82 -19.15 2.79
C GLU A 24 -4.19 -18.54 1.43
N GLN A 25 -4.77 -19.34 0.53
CA GLN A 25 -5.13 -18.89 -0.82
C GLN A 25 -6.35 -17.98 -0.74
N CYS A 26 -6.13 -16.68 -0.64
CA CYS A 26 -7.18 -15.66 -0.76
C CYS A 26 -7.62 -15.52 -2.23
N SER A 27 -8.92 -15.56 -2.50
CA SER A 27 -9.45 -15.26 -3.84
C SER A 27 -9.31 -13.77 -4.16
N ARG A 28 -9.35 -13.42 -5.46
CA ARG A 28 -9.32 -12.01 -5.90
C ARG A 28 -10.48 -11.20 -5.32
N THR A 29 -11.65 -11.80 -5.23
CA THR A 29 -12.87 -11.16 -4.70
C THR A 29 -12.74 -10.88 -3.21
N GLU A 30 -12.25 -11.85 -2.42
CA GLU A 30 -12.01 -11.69 -0.99
C GLU A 30 -10.95 -10.62 -0.73
N LEU A 31 -9.89 -10.59 -1.53
CA LEU A 31 -8.84 -9.58 -1.42
C LEU A 31 -9.40 -8.17 -1.67
N LEU A 32 -10.19 -7.99 -2.74
CA LEU A 32 -10.81 -6.71 -3.03
C LEU A 32 -11.83 -6.31 -1.97
N ALA A 33 -12.61 -7.25 -1.46
CA ALA A 33 -13.55 -6.98 -0.36
C ALA A 33 -12.80 -6.49 0.89
N PHE A 34 -11.70 -7.15 1.24
CA PHE A 34 -10.82 -6.71 2.34
C PHE A 34 -10.29 -5.30 2.10
N VAL A 35 -9.64 -5.05 0.96
CA VAL A 35 -9.07 -3.73 0.64
C VAL A 35 -10.14 -2.64 0.67
N ASN A 36 -11.28 -2.86 0.02
CA ASN A 36 -12.39 -1.92 0.00
C ASN A 36 -12.91 -1.60 1.40
N SER A 37 -13.05 -2.62 2.26
CA SER A 37 -13.47 -2.41 3.65
C SER A 37 -12.42 -1.66 4.49
N PHE A 38 -11.13 -1.89 4.23
CA PHE A 38 -10.05 -1.41 5.07
C PHE A 38 -9.64 0.03 4.77
N ILE A 39 -9.64 0.43 3.49
CA ILE A 39 -9.26 1.79 3.06
C ILE A 39 -10.43 2.60 2.48
N GLY A 40 -11.66 2.07 2.54
CA GLY A 40 -12.86 2.79 2.11
C GLY A 40 -12.96 2.99 0.60
N THR A 41 -12.44 2.05 -0.19
CA THR A 41 -12.47 2.08 -1.67
C THR A 41 -13.63 1.26 -2.24
N ARG A 42 -13.79 1.29 -3.57
CA ARG A 42 -14.84 0.55 -4.30
C ARG A 42 -14.29 -0.12 -5.56
N PHE A 43 -13.12 -0.74 -5.45
CA PHE A 43 -12.52 -1.50 -6.55
C PHE A 43 -13.41 -2.68 -6.93
N THR A 44 -13.61 -2.87 -8.23
CA THR A 44 -14.34 -4.00 -8.82
C THR A 44 -13.40 -4.94 -9.58
N HIS A 45 -12.23 -4.44 -9.98
CA HIS A 45 -11.21 -5.16 -10.74
C HIS A 45 -9.88 -5.12 -10.01
N ILE A 46 -9.15 -6.25 -10.01
CA ILE A 46 -7.87 -6.36 -9.30
C ILE A 46 -6.81 -5.46 -9.95
N GLU A 47 -6.97 -5.23 -11.26
CA GLU A 47 -6.14 -4.39 -12.11
C GLU A 47 -6.15 -2.91 -11.65
N GLU A 48 -7.19 -2.45 -10.95
CA GLU A 48 -7.24 -1.09 -10.38
C GLU A 48 -6.15 -0.87 -9.31
N MET A 49 -5.70 -1.95 -8.66
CA MET A 49 -4.57 -1.90 -7.72
C MET A 49 -3.22 -1.67 -8.41
N ALA A 50 -3.10 -1.91 -9.73
CA ALA A 50 -1.86 -1.72 -10.48
C ALA A 50 -1.39 -0.25 -10.50
N THR A 51 -2.27 0.70 -10.20
CA THR A 51 -1.95 2.13 -10.11
C THR A 51 -0.97 2.47 -8.96
N GLY A 52 -0.75 1.57 -8.01
CA GLY A 52 0.08 1.79 -6.83
C GLY A 52 -0.57 2.63 -5.72
N ALA A 53 -1.68 3.33 -6.01
CA ALA A 53 -2.30 4.28 -5.08
C ALA A 53 -2.89 3.59 -3.84
N ALA A 54 -3.56 2.45 -4.02
CA ALA A 54 -4.12 1.67 -2.92
C ALA A 54 -3.03 1.20 -1.94
N TYR A 55 -1.87 0.75 -2.46
CA TYR A 55 -0.74 0.33 -1.63
C TYR A 55 -0.12 1.49 -0.85
N CYS A 56 -0.05 2.68 -1.45
CA CYS A 56 0.35 3.89 -0.74
C CYS A 56 -0.60 4.20 0.43
N GLN A 57 -1.91 4.11 0.21
CA GLN A 57 -2.91 4.34 1.26
C GLN A 57 -2.85 3.28 2.36
N LEU A 58 -2.72 2.00 2.00
CA LEU A 58 -2.51 0.91 2.95
C LEU A 58 -1.28 1.15 3.83
N THR A 59 -0.18 1.59 3.23
CA THR A 59 1.06 1.89 3.95
C THR A 59 0.89 3.06 4.91
N ASP A 60 0.15 4.11 4.52
CA ASP A 60 -0.12 5.24 5.42
C ASP A 60 -1.04 4.85 6.59
N VAL A 61 -2.03 3.99 6.38
CA VAL A 61 -2.88 3.48 7.47
C VAL A 61 -2.06 2.67 8.49
N LEU A 62 -1.13 1.84 8.00
CA LEU A 62 -0.27 1.03 8.86
C LEU A 62 0.81 1.87 9.56
N PHE A 63 1.40 2.81 8.84
CA PHE A 63 2.50 3.68 9.29
C PHE A 63 2.18 5.17 9.04
N PRO A 64 1.26 5.76 9.85
CA PRO A 64 0.80 7.13 9.65
C PRO A 64 1.96 8.13 9.58
N GLY A 65 1.91 9.04 8.61
CA GLY A 65 2.89 10.12 8.48
C GLY A 65 4.21 9.72 7.82
N ARG A 66 4.43 8.44 7.49
CA ARG A 66 5.66 8.00 6.79
C ARG A 66 5.60 8.21 5.28
N LEU A 67 4.40 8.31 4.70
CA LEU A 67 4.19 8.41 3.26
C LEU A 67 3.74 9.84 2.85
N PRO A 68 4.34 10.45 1.82
CA PRO A 68 3.91 11.77 1.33
C PRO A 68 2.62 11.67 0.50
N LEU A 69 1.48 11.38 1.15
CA LEU A 69 0.19 11.12 0.47
C LEU A 69 -0.24 12.21 -0.52
N LYS A 70 0.11 13.47 -0.27
CA LYS A 70 -0.17 14.59 -1.17
C LYS A 70 0.46 14.43 -2.57
N LYS A 71 1.50 13.60 -2.71
CA LYS A 71 2.16 13.32 -3.98
C LYS A 71 1.55 12.14 -4.73
N VAL A 72 0.73 11.32 -4.07
CA VAL A 72 0.11 10.12 -4.64
C VAL A 72 -1.01 10.51 -5.62
N LYS A 73 -1.03 9.83 -6.77
CA LYS A 73 -2.00 10.04 -7.85
C LYS A 73 -3.10 8.99 -7.77
N PHE A 74 -4.19 9.32 -7.07
CA PHE A 74 -5.29 8.37 -6.81
C PHE A 74 -6.21 8.12 -8.00
N ASN A 75 -6.45 9.13 -8.84
CA ASN A 75 -7.44 9.07 -9.93
C ASN A 75 -6.78 9.34 -11.29
N SER A 76 -5.60 8.78 -11.53
CA SER A 76 -4.90 8.93 -12.81
C SER A 76 -4.97 7.67 -13.66
N SER A 77 -5.16 7.85 -14.96
CA SER A 77 -5.06 6.80 -15.98
C SER A 77 -3.72 6.78 -16.71
N LYS A 78 -2.75 7.59 -16.25
CA LYS A 78 -1.42 7.70 -16.88
C LYS A 78 -0.45 6.74 -16.22
N GLU A 79 0.19 5.90 -17.02
CA GLU A 79 1.23 4.99 -16.55
C GLU A 79 2.38 5.71 -15.83
N SER A 80 2.78 6.90 -16.30
CA SER A 80 3.80 7.71 -15.63
C SER A 80 3.41 8.12 -14.20
N ASP A 81 2.13 8.34 -13.94
CA ASP A 81 1.61 8.62 -12.60
C ASP A 81 1.61 7.34 -11.73
N TRP A 82 1.35 6.17 -12.34
CA TRP A 82 1.41 4.88 -11.64
C TRP A 82 2.85 4.54 -11.25
N ILE A 83 3.82 4.72 -12.16
CA ILE A 83 5.25 4.58 -11.90
C ILE A 83 5.67 5.51 -10.75
N SER A 84 5.18 6.75 -10.74
CA SER A 84 5.44 7.70 -9.65
C SER A 84 4.91 7.20 -8.29
N ASN A 85 3.70 6.64 -8.25
CA ASN A 85 3.14 6.04 -7.03
C ASN A 85 4.00 4.87 -6.54
N TRP A 86 4.41 3.96 -7.43
CA TRP A 86 5.27 2.83 -7.08
C TRP A 86 6.64 3.26 -6.56
N HIS A 87 7.22 4.32 -7.12
CA HIS A 87 8.47 4.88 -6.63
C HIS A 87 8.33 5.48 -5.22
N ILE A 88 7.24 6.21 -4.95
CA ILE A 88 6.93 6.71 -3.61
C ILE A 88 6.85 5.56 -2.61
N LEU A 89 6.11 4.51 -2.96
CA LEU A 89 5.93 3.34 -2.11
C LEU A 89 7.27 2.67 -1.78
N GLN A 90 8.09 2.43 -2.81
CA GLN A 90 9.43 1.84 -2.67
C GLN A 90 10.31 2.64 -1.72
N MET A 91 10.43 3.96 -1.93
CA MET A 91 11.22 4.83 -1.06
C MET A 91 10.77 4.79 0.41
N VAL A 92 9.46 4.71 0.65
CA VAL A 92 8.91 4.65 2.01
C VAL A 92 9.21 3.30 2.63
N TRP A 93 8.98 2.20 1.90
CA TRP A 93 9.25 0.83 2.34
C TRP A 93 10.73 0.64 2.71
N ASP A 94 11.65 1.15 1.91
CA ASP A 94 13.09 1.12 2.20
C ASP A 94 13.40 1.86 3.51
N ARG A 95 12.80 3.04 3.72
CA ARG A 95 13.02 3.86 4.93
C ARG A 95 12.48 3.19 6.20
N ILE A 96 11.33 2.55 6.13
CA ILE A 96 10.70 1.91 7.30
C ILE A 96 11.21 0.48 7.54
N GLY A 97 12.00 -0.08 6.61
CA GLY A 97 12.64 -1.39 6.77
C GLY A 97 11.83 -2.57 6.23
N VAL A 98 10.91 -2.33 5.28
CA VAL A 98 10.23 -3.40 4.54
C VAL A 98 11.19 -3.99 3.50
N ARG A 99 11.47 -5.28 3.62
CA ARG A 99 12.43 -6.04 2.79
C ARG A 99 11.72 -6.79 1.67
N LYS A 100 10.90 -6.07 0.91
CA LYS A 100 10.21 -6.59 -0.28
C LYS A 100 10.58 -5.74 -1.47
N VAL A 101 11.21 -6.36 -2.47
CA VAL A 101 11.53 -5.68 -3.74
C VAL A 101 10.22 -5.45 -4.51
N LEU A 102 9.97 -4.19 -4.84
CA LEU A 102 8.91 -3.80 -5.78
C LEU A 102 9.53 -3.68 -7.17
N LEU A 103 8.88 -4.26 -8.18
CA LEU A 103 9.30 -4.18 -9.59
C LEU A 103 8.32 -3.26 -10.35
N PRO A 104 8.62 -1.96 -10.49
CA PRO A 104 7.67 -0.99 -11.09
C PRO A 104 7.46 -1.19 -12.59
N HIS A 105 8.30 -1.99 -13.24
CA HIS A 105 8.37 -2.14 -14.71
C HIS A 105 7.74 -3.45 -15.21
N ALA A 106 7.05 -4.18 -14.33
CA ALA A 106 6.45 -5.49 -14.65
C ALA A 106 4.93 -5.42 -14.85
N PHE A 107 4.38 -4.24 -15.13
CA PHE A 107 2.96 -4.02 -15.41
C PHE A 107 2.69 -3.94 -16.90
#